data_AF-A0A519QFB0-F1
#
_entry.id   AF-A0A519QFB0-F1
#
_cell.length_a   1.000
_cell.length_b   1.000
_cell.length_c   1.000
_cell.angle_alpha   90.00
_cell.angle_beta   90.00
_cell.angle_gamma   90.00
#
_symmetry.space_group_name_H-M   'P 1'
#
loop_
_entity.id
_entity.type
_entity.pdbx_description
1 polymer ?
#
loop_
_entity_poly.entity_id
_entity_poly.type
_entity_poly.pdbx_seq_one_letter_code
_entity_poly.pdbx_strand_id
1 'polypeptide(L)'
;RTPILLALGIAAFNQFSGINAILYYLGDIFAAAGFDQVSSDLQSVAIGAANLLATLLALTLIDTLGRKPLLMIGGVGCAVALAATASIYSFGLDRALLLPCLVVFIGFFAVSQGAVIWVYLSEIFPTAVRARGQAIGSATHWGLNAVIAFAYPIVAAQTLALPFWLFAVVMAVQVVVVWRWFPETRGRSLEAVEGDLSAR
;
A
#
# COMPACT_ATOMS: atom_id res chain seq x y z
N ARG A 1 -7.09 0.88 23.69
CA ARG A 1 -7.97 0.77 22.50
C ARG A 1 -7.29 1.32 21.25
N THR A 2 -6.52 2.39 21.39
CA THR A 2 -5.71 3.04 20.35
C THR A 2 -4.85 2.09 19.49
N PRO A 3 -4.11 1.10 20.05
CA PRO A 3 -3.31 0.17 19.23
C PRO A 3 -4.12 -0.67 18.24
N ILE A 4 -5.33 -1.08 18.65
CA ILE A 4 -6.22 -1.87 17.80
C ILE A 4 -6.69 -1.03 16.61
N LEU A 5 -7.10 0.24 16.85
CA LEU A 5 -7.53 1.13 15.77
C LEU A 5 -6.40 1.42 14.78
N LEU A 6 -5.17 1.61 15.27
CA LEU A 6 -3.99 1.78 14.41
C LEU A 6 -3.69 0.52 13.59
N ALA A 7 -3.80 -0.67 14.20
CA ALA A 7 -3.61 -1.94 13.51
C ALA A 7 -4.67 -2.20 12.41
N LEU A 8 -5.94 -1.93 12.71
CA LEU A 8 -7.02 -2.01 11.73
C LEU A 8 -6.82 -0.99 10.60
N GLY A 9 -6.45 0.24 10.95
CA GLY A 9 -6.22 1.32 9.98
C GLY A 9 -5.07 1.01 9.03
N ILE A 10 -3.89 0.61 9.54
CA ILE A 10 -2.74 0.31 8.68
C ILE A 10 -2.99 -0.90 7.80
N ALA A 11 -3.64 -1.95 8.33
CA ALA A 11 -4.01 -3.13 7.55
C ALA A 11 -5.02 -2.78 6.45
N ALA A 12 -6.02 -1.96 6.75
CA ALA A 12 -7.00 -1.53 5.79
C ALA A 12 -6.39 -0.66 4.69
N PHE A 13 -5.64 0.39 5.03
CA PHE A 13 -5.00 1.24 4.03
C PHE A 13 -4.02 0.48 3.14
N ASN A 14 -3.31 -0.50 3.70
CA ASN A 14 -2.42 -1.33 2.90
C ASN A 14 -3.19 -2.11 1.83
N GLN A 15 -4.34 -2.70 2.16
CA GLN A 15 -5.15 -3.40 1.17
C GLN A 15 -5.88 -2.47 0.20
N PHE A 16 -6.44 -1.38 0.71
CA PHE A 16 -7.09 -0.36 -0.12
C PHE A 16 -6.11 0.49 -0.94
N SER A 17 -4.79 0.28 -0.81
CA SER A 17 -3.82 0.76 -1.79
C SER A 17 -4.01 0.11 -3.17
N GLY A 18 -4.67 -1.05 -3.21
CA GLY A 18 -4.93 -1.78 -4.45
C GLY A 18 -3.79 -2.67 -4.91
N ILE A 19 -2.68 -2.78 -4.14
CA ILE A 19 -1.49 -3.54 -4.56
C ILE A 19 -1.81 -4.97 -5.00
N ASN A 20 -2.55 -5.72 -4.20
CA ASN A 20 -2.83 -7.13 -4.49
C ASN A 20 -3.77 -7.27 -5.69
N ALA A 21 -4.79 -6.40 -5.79
CA ALA A 21 -5.66 -6.38 -6.96
C ALA A 21 -4.87 -6.10 -8.25
N ILE A 22 -3.96 -5.11 -8.23
CA ILE A 22 -3.11 -4.79 -9.37
C ILE A 22 -2.20 -5.96 -9.73
N LEU A 23 -1.64 -6.67 -8.74
CA LEU A 23 -0.78 -7.83 -9.00
C LEU A 23 -1.58 -9.03 -9.53
N TYR A 24 -2.80 -9.26 -9.06
CA TYR A 24 -3.65 -10.37 -9.51
C TYR A 24 -4.17 -10.15 -10.93
N TYR A 25 -4.57 -8.91 -11.24
CA TYR A 25 -5.17 -8.53 -12.52
C TYR A 25 -4.17 -7.85 -13.46
N LEU A 26 -2.86 -8.02 -13.22
CA LEU A 26 -1.83 -7.30 -13.96
C LEU A 26 -1.92 -7.56 -15.47
N GLY A 27 -2.10 -8.83 -15.85
CA GLY A 27 -2.27 -9.22 -17.25
C GLY A 27 -3.50 -8.56 -17.89
N ASP A 28 -4.64 -8.56 -17.19
CA ASP A 28 -5.88 -7.97 -17.68
C ASP A 28 -5.77 -6.44 -17.82
N ILE A 29 -5.10 -5.77 -16.88
CA ILE A 29 -4.83 -4.33 -16.89
C ILE A 29 -4.05 -3.95 -18.15
N PHE A 30 -2.97 -4.68 -18.46
CA PHE A 30 -2.15 -4.41 -19.65
C PHE A 30 -2.83 -4.82 -20.96
N ALA A 31 -3.53 -5.95 -20.97
CA ALA A 31 -4.31 -6.39 -22.12
C ALA A 31 -5.40 -5.38 -22.49
N ALA A 32 -6.12 -4.84 -21.49
CA ALA A 32 -7.13 -3.81 -21.70
C ALA A 32 -6.55 -2.48 -22.24
N ALA A 33 -5.26 -2.21 -21.98
CA ALA A 33 -4.55 -1.07 -22.56
C ALA A 33 -4.03 -1.35 -23.99
N GLY A 34 -4.20 -2.55 -24.54
CA GLY A 34 -3.79 -2.92 -25.90
C GLY A 34 -2.29 -3.16 -26.05
N PHE A 35 -1.61 -3.56 -24.97
CA PHE A 35 -0.22 -4.01 -25.04
C PHE A 35 -0.15 -5.45 -25.57
N ASP A 36 -0.23 -5.60 -26.90
CA ASP A 36 0.01 -6.89 -27.57
C ASP A 36 1.50 -7.11 -27.92
N GLN A 37 2.35 -6.08 -27.74
CA GLN A 37 3.71 -6.02 -28.29
C GLN A 37 4.84 -6.33 -27.29
N VAL A 38 4.58 -6.29 -25.98
CA VAL A 38 5.58 -6.64 -24.94
C VAL A 38 5.05 -7.86 -24.20
N SER A 39 5.82 -8.96 -24.18
CA SER A 39 5.41 -10.17 -23.45
C SER A 39 5.02 -9.81 -22.01
N SER A 40 3.84 -10.27 -21.59
CA SER A 40 3.31 -10.06 -20.23
C SER A 40 4.32 -10.52 -19.15
N ASP A 41 5.19 -11.47 -19.52
CA ASP A 41 6.25 -12.01 -18.67
C ASP A 41 7.30 -10.94 -18.36
N LEU A 42 7.73 -10.16 -19.36
CA LEU A 42 8.75 -9.12 -19.16
C LEU A 42 8.22 -7.99 -18.27
N GLN A 43 6.94 -7.65 -18.42
CA GLN A 43 6.28 -6.62 -17.61
C GLN A 43 6.15 -7.08 -16.14
N SER A 44 5.79 -8.35 -15.94
CA SER A 44 5.75 -8.97 -14.61
C SER A 44 7.12 -9.03 -13.95
N VAL A 45 8.17 -9.37 -14.72
CA VAL A 45 9.57 -9.35 -14.25
C VAL A 45 10.00 -7.94 -13.86
N ALA A 46 9.68 -6.92 -14.66
CA ALA A 46 10.01 -5.52 -14.35
C ALA A 46 9.35 -5.07 -13.03
N ILE A 47 8.08 -5.43 -12.84
CA ILE A 47 7.33 -5.15 -11.61
C ILE A 47 7.93 -5.88 -10.41
N GLY A 48 8.26 -7.16 -10.54
CA GLY A 48 8.89 -7.95 -9.48
C GLY A 48 10.25 -7.40 -9.10
N ALA A 49 11.08 -7.03 -10.08
CA ALA A 49 12.39 -6.42 -9.86
C ALA A 49 12.26 -5.05 -9.16
N ALA A 50 11.32 -4.20 -9.59
CA ALA A 50 11.05 -2.93 -8.93
C ALA A 50 10.64 -3.12 -7.47
N ASN A 51 9.75 -4.08 -7.20
CA ASN A 51 9.33 -4.41 -5.83
C ASN A 51 10.51 -4.89 -4.97
N LEU A 52 11.35 -5.78 -5.50
CA LEU A 52 12.53 -6.29 -4.79
C LEU A 52 13.51 -5.15 -4.45
N LEU A 53 13.90 -4.35 -5.44
CA LEU A 53 14.85 -3.25 -5.26
C LEU A 53 14.30 -2.20 -4.28
N ALA A 54 13.03 -1.86 -4.41
CA ALA A 54 12.34 -0.93 -3.52
C ALA A 54 12.25 -1.48 -2.09
N THR A 55 12.01 -2.78 -1.92
CA THR A 55 11.99 -3.42 -0.60
C THR A 55 13.38 -3.42 0.05
N LEU A 56 14.44 -3.71 -0.72
CA LEU A 56 15.82 -3.61 -0.22
C LEU A 56 16.17 -2.18 0.23
N LEU A 57 15.72 -1.18 -0.53
CA LEU A 57 15.84 0.22 -0.13
C LEU A 57 15.06 0.49 1.16
N ALA A 58 13.83 -0.04 1.29
CA ALA A 58 12.99 0.10 2.47
C ALA A 58 13.71 -0.36 3.76
N LEU A 59 14.44 -1.49 3.68
CA LEU A 59 15.20 -2.04 4.82
C LEU A 59 16.25 -1.06 5.36
N THR A 60 16.84 -0.23 4.50
CA THR A 60 17.84 0.77 4.92
C THR A 60 17.18 2.07 5.41
N LEU A 61 16.01 2.42 4.84
CA LEU A 61 15.29 3.64 5.18
C LEU A 61 14.43 3.54 6.44
N ILE A 62 13.95 2.33 6.79
CA ILE A 62 12.96 2.15 7.85
C ILE A 62 13.49 2.58 9.23
N ASP A 63 14.76 2.30 9.53
CA ASP A 63 15.39 2.66 10.80
C ASP A 63 16.08 4.02 10.78
N THR A 64 16.27 4.62 9.60
CA THR A 64 16.85 5.95 9.45
C THR A 64 15.78 7.04 9.39
N LEU A 65 14.79 6.94 8.49
CA LEU A 65 13.69 7.89 8.34
C LEU A 65 12.58 7.67 9.35
N GLY A 66 12.21 6.40 9.58
CA GLY A 66 11.11 6.03 10.47
C GLY A 66 9.83 5.66 9.76
N ARG A 67 8.87 5.15 10.53
CA ARG A 67 7.69 4.47 10.00
C ARG A 67 6.67 5.50 9.48
N LYS A 68 6.47 6.60 10.22
CA LYS A 68 5.49 7.63 9.87
C LYS A 68 5.88 8.41 8.59
N PRO A 69 7.12 8.93 8.44
CA PRO A 69 7.55 9.57 7.20
C PRO A 69 7.45 8.65 5.99
N LEU A 70 7.85 7.38 6.12
CA LEU A 70 7.75 6.41 5.02
C LEU A 70 6.30 6.19 4.58
N LEU A 71 5.37 5.99 5.52
CA LEU A 71 3.94 5.87 5.22
C LEU A 71 3.36 7.13 4.56
N MET A 72 3.87 8.32 4.90
CA MET A 72 3.42 9.56 4.25
C MET A 72 3.99 9.71 2.84
N ILE A 73 5.31 9.53 2.66
CA ILE A 73 5.99 9.66 1.37
C ILE A 73 5.42 8.66 0.37
N GLY A 74 5.32 7.39 0.77
CA GLY A 74 4.78 6.38 -0.12
C GLY A 74 3.27 6.48 -0.29
N GLY A 75 2.52 7.00 0.68
CA GLY A 75 1.11 7.32 0.50
C GLY A 75 0.87 8.37 -0.58
N VAL A 76 1.66 9.47 -0.57
CA VAL A 76 1.62 10.50 -1.61
C VAL A 76 2.05 9.92 -2.96
N GLY A 77 3.17 9.19 -3.00
CA GLY A 77 3.67 8.58 -4.23
C GLY A 77 2.68 7.58 -4.85
N CYS A 78 2.04 6.75 -4.02
CA CYS A 78 0.99 5.83 -4.48
C CYS A 78 -0.23 6.60 -5.00
N ALA A 79 -0.70 7.62 -4.28
CA ALA A 79 -1.87 8.41 -4.70
C ALA A 79 -1.63 9.07 -6.07
N VAL A 80 -0.46 9.68 -6.27
CA VAL A 80 -0.09 10.31 -7.54
C VAL A 80 0.03 9.28 -8.67
N ALA A 81 0.72 8.17 -8.43
CA ALA A 81 0.89 7.13 -9.44
C ALA A 81 -0.44 6.48 -9.85
N LEU A 82 -1.31 6.18 -8.88
CA LEU A 82 -2.64 5.62 -9.13
C LEU A 82 -3.55 6.62 -9.85
N ALA A 83 -3.51 7.91 -9.48
CA ALA A 83 -4.24 8.96 -10.18
C ALA A 83 -3.76 9.13 -11.63
N ALA A 84 -2.45 9.00 -11.87
CA ALA A 84 -1.89 9.00 -13.22
C ALA A 84 -2.39 7.79 -14.03
N THR A 85 -2.34 6.57 -13.46
CA THR A 85 -2.93 5.37 -14.08
C THR A 85 -4.42 5.54 -14.39
N ALA A 86 -5.19 6.08 -13.45
CA ALA A 86 -6.61 6.36 -13.65
C ALA A 86 -6.85 7.36 -14.78
N SER A 87 -6.00 8.39 -14.88
CA SER A 87 -6.07 9.42 -15.92
C SER A 87 -5.76 8.85 -17.32
N ILE A 88 -4.84 7.89 -17.43
CA ILE A 88 -4.54 7.19 -18.68
C ILE A 88 -5.82 6.53 -19.22
N TYR A 89 -6.53 5.77 -18.37
CA TYR A 89 -7.79 5.12 -18.76
C TYR A 89 -8.96 6.09 -18.95
N SER A 90 -9.02 7.20 -18.19
CA SER A 90 -10.14 8.15 -18.25
C SER A 90 -10.09 9.05 -19.49
N PHE A 91 -8.89 9.49 -19.87
CA PHE A 91 -8.70 10.50 -20.92
C PHE A 91 -8.03 9.94 -22.17
N GLY A 92 -7.70 8.66 -22.21
CA GLY A 92 -7.04 8.02 -23.34
C GLY A 92 -5.62 8.56 -23.58
N LEU A 93 -4.87 8.83 -22.50
CA LEU A 93 -3.47 9.24 -22.60
C LEU A 93 -2.61 8.11 -23.19
N ASP A 94 -1.35 8.43 -23.49
CA ASP A 94 -0.41 7.45 -24.04
C ASP A 94 -0.30 6.22 -23.12
N ARG A 95 -0.69 5.07 -23.67
CA ARG A 95 -0.69 3.78 -22.99
C ARG A 95 0.71 3.37 -22.59
N ALA A 96 1.75 3.83 -23.30
CA ALA A 96 3.16 3.61 -22.97
C ALA A 96 3.51 4.04 -21.53
N LEU A 97 2.75 4.98 -20.96
CA LEU A 97 2.94 5.48 -19.60
C LEU A 97 2.42 4.54 -18.52
N LEU A 98 1.61 3.53 -18.85
CA LEU A 98 0.98 2.64 -17.88
C LEU A 98 2.01 1.83 -17.08
N LEU A 99 2.96 1.20 -17.76
CA LEU A 99 4.02 0.42 -17.10
C LEU A 99 4.88 1.31 -16.18
N PRO A 100 5.43 2.46 -16.63
CA PRO A 100 6.11 3.40 -15.74
C PRO A 100 5.28 3.82 -14.52
N CYS A 101 3.99 4.14 -14.69
CA CYS A 101 3.12 4.50 -13.57
C CYS A 101 2.97 3.36 -12.55
N LEU A 102 2.77 2.12 -13.02
CA LEU A 102 2.64 0.96 -12.14
C LEU A 102 3.98 0.61 -11.44
N VAL A 103 5.11 0.75 -12.13
CA VAL A 103 6.45 0.58 -11.54
C VAL A 103 6.69 1.62 -10.44
N VAL A 104 6.34 2.89 -10.69
CA VAL A 104 6.45 3.96 -9.69
C VAL A 104 5.53 3.69 -8.50
N PHE A 105 4.28 3.29 -8.74
CA PHE A 105 3.35 2.88 -7.69
C PHE A 105 3.93 1.78 -6.82
N ILE A 106 4.44 0.70 -7.43
CA ILE A 106 5.01 -0.45 -6.71
C ILE A 106 6.26 -0.06 -5.94
N GLY A 107 7.12 0.80 -6.50
CA GLY A 107 8.30 1.32 -5.81
C GLY A 107 7.92 2.08 -4.54
N PHE A 108 6.96 3.02 -4.63
CA PHE A 108 6.49 3.76 -3.45
C PHE A 108 5.75 2.86 -2.45
N PHE A 109 4.94 1.91 -2.93
CA PHE A 109 4.26 0.95 -2.07
C PHE A 109 5.26 0.11 -1.28
N ALA A 110 6.26 -0.48 -1.96
CA ALA A 110 7.24 -1.37 -1.36
C ALA A 110 8.13 -0.67 -0.32
N VAL A 111 8.60 0.55 -0.63
CA VAL A 111 9.38 1.37 0.32
C VAL A 111 8.56 1.79 1.56
N SER A 112 7.24 1.88 1.42
CA SER A 112 6.36 2.37 2.49
C SER A 112 5.48 1.27 3.08
N GLN A 113 4.25 1.13 2.58
CA GLN A 113 3.20 0.26 3.03
C GLN A 113 3.65 -1.19 3.13
N GLY A 114 4.39 -1.69 2.13
CA GLY A 114 4.87 -3.07 2.07
C GLY A 114 5.81 -3.42 3.23
N ALA A 115 6.81 -2.56 3.49
CA ALA A 115 7.76 -2.78 4.58
C ALA A 115 7.21 -2.39 5.96
N VAL A 116 6.54 -1.23 6.05
CA VAL A 116 6.18 -0.62 7.33
C VAL A 116 5.03 -1.37 8.02
N ILE A 117 4.07 -1.95 7.28
CA ILE A 117 2.91 -2.59 7.91
C ILE A 117 3.29 -3.64 8.95
N TRP A 118 4.20 -4.55 8.60
CA TRP A 118 4.58 -5.68 9.45
C TRP A 118 5.39 -5.24 10.66
N VAL A 119 6.30 -4.28 10.44
CA VAL A 119 7.12 -3.69 11.51
C VAL A 119 6.24 -2.90 12.47
N TYR A 120 5.38 -2.02 11.96
CA TYR A 120 4.51 -1.18 12.77
C TYR A 120 3.51 -2.00 13.59
N LEU A 121 2.88 -3.03 12.99
CA LEU A 121 2.02 -3.96 13.72
C LEU A 121 2.75 -4.66 14.87
N SER A 122 4.06 -4.89 14.76
CA SER A 122 4.85 -5.50 15.85
C SER A 122 5.22 -4.53 16.97
N GLU A 123 5.30 -3.23 16.65
CA GLU A 123 5.79 -2.17 17.55
C GLU A 123 4.68 -1.50 18.37
N ILE A 124 3.43 -1.45 17.87
CA ILE A 124 2.34 -0.73 18.54
C ILE A 124 1.63 -1.50 19.66
N PHE A 125 1.82 -2.82 19.73
CA PHE A 125 1.16 -3.64 20.74
C PHE A 125 2.09 -3.95 21.93
N PRO A 126 1.58 -3.85 23.17
CA PRO A 126 2.28 -4.30 24.37
C PRO A 126 2.75 -5.74 24.25
N THR A 127 3.92 -6.06 24.81
CA THR A 127 4.54 -7.39 24.75
C THR A 127 3.57 -8.51 25.15
N ALA A 128 2.75 -8.29 26.19
CA ALA A 128 1.81 -9.27 26.72
C ALA A 128 0.69 -9.68 25.73
N VAL A 129 0.30 -8.79 24.81
CA VAL A 129 -0.82 -9.02 23.87
C VAL A 129 -0.40 -8.93 22.41
N ARG A 130 0.90 -8.76 22.14
CA ARG A 130 1.45 -8.54 20.79
C ARG A 130 1.01 -9.59 19.78
N ALA A 131 1.11 -10.87 20.14
CA ALA A 131 0.72 -11.97 19.25
C ALA A 131 -0.77 -11.87 18.85
N ARG A 132 -1.65 -11.56 19.80
CA ARG A 132 -3.10 -11.38 19.54
C ARG A 132 -3.36 -10.12 18.71
N GLY A 133 -2.66 -9.03 18.99
CA GLY A 133 -2.76 -7.79 18.24
C GLY A 133 -2.32 -7.95 16.77
N GLN A 134 -1.20 -8.63 16.54
CA GLN A 134 -0.73 -8.97 15.20
C GLN A 134 -1.72 -9.86 14.47
N ALA A 135 -2.32 -10.85 15.15
CA ALA A 135 -3.34 -11.70 14.53
C ALA A 135 -4.56 -10.88 14.04
N ILE A 136 -4.99 -9.86 14.79
CA ILE A 136 -6.07 -8.95 14.38
C ILE A 136 -5.67 -8.14 13.14
N GLY A 137 -4.47 -7.56 13.13
CA GLY A 137 -3.94 -6.83 11.98
C GLY A 137 -3.85 -7.69 10.73
N SER A 138 -3.27 -8.90 10.86
CA SER A 138 -3.17 -9.89 9.78
C SER A 138 -4.53 -10.36 9.28
N ALA A 139 -5.48 -10.67 10.18
CA ALA A 139 -6.82 -11.08 9.79
C ALA A 139 -7.55 -9.99 9.02
N THR A 140 -7.38 -8.73 9.43
CA THR A 140 -7.94 -7.57 8.73
C THR A 140 -7.31 -7.41 7.34
N HIS A 141 -5.99 -7.53 7.26
CA HIS A 141 -5.25 -7.46 6.01
C HIS A 141 -5.68 -8.55 5.02
N TRP A 142 -5.69 -9.82 5.44
CA TRP A 142 -6.05 -10.91 4.53
C TRP A 142 -7.56 -10.97 4.23
N GLY A 143 -8.41 -10.58 5.18
CA GLY A 143 -9.85 -10.47 4.96
C GLY A 143 -10.18 -9.39 3.92
N LEU A 144 -9.59 -8.20 4.05
CA LEU A 144 -9.77 -7.14 3.06
C LEU A 144 -9.13 -7.48 1.72
N ASN A 145 -7.99 -8.19 1.70
CA ASN A 145 -7.40 -8.70 0.47
C ASN A 145 -8.42 -9.54 -0.32
N ALA A 146 -9.06 -10.50 0.35
CA ALA A 146 -10.06 -11.35 -0.28
C ALA A 146 -11.24 -10.53 -0.82
N VAL A 147 -11.80 -9.62 0.00
CA VAL A 147 -12.91 -8.76 -0.42
C VAL A 147 -12.55 -7.92 -1.65
N ILE A 148 -11.37 -7.27 -1.65
CA ILE A 148 -10.93 -6.43 -2.76
C ILE A 148 -10.65 -7.26 -4.00
N ALA A 149 -10.05 -8.45 -3.88
CA ALA A 149 -9.81 -9.33 -5.01
C ALA A 149 -11.11 -9.71 -5.74
N PHE A 150 -12.18 -10.04 -5.01
CA PHE A 150 -13.49 -10.32 -5.62
C PHE A 150 -14.21 -9.07 -6.12
N ALA A 151 -14.07 -7.94 -5.42
CA ALA A 151 -14.73 -6.69 -5.79
C ALA A 151 -14.10 -6.01 -7.02
N TYR A 152 -12.78 -6.14 -7.20
CA TYR A 152 -12.03 -5.48 -8.25
C TYR A 152 -12.63 -5.66 -9.65
N PRO A 153 -12.87 -6.89 -10.16
CA PRO A 153 -13.40 -7.08 -11.51
C PRO A 153 -14.81 -6.49 -11.67
N ILE A 154 -15.63 -6.51 -10.61
CA ILE A 154 -16.99 -5.95 -10.61
C ILE A 154 -16.93 -4.42 -10.76
N VAL A 155 -15.99 -3.76 -10.08
CA VAL A 155 -15.79 -2.32 -10.18
C VAL A 155 -15.14 -1.94 -11.52
N ALA A 156 -14.14 -2.71 -11.97
CA ALA A 156 -13.45 -2.49 -13.23
C ALA A 156 -14.36 -2.68 -14.45
N ALA A 157 -15.39 -3.53 -14.36
CA ALA A 157 -16.39 -3.72 -15.40
C ALA A 157 -17.25 -2.47 -15.66
N GLN A 158 -17.36 -1.55 -14.68
CA GLN A 158 -18.03 -0.27 -14.90
C GLN A 158 -17.16 0.66 -15.73
N THR A 159 -15.92 0.90 -15.28
CA THR A 159 -14.88 1.56 -16.06
C THR A 159 -13.50 1.09 -15.57
N LEU A 160 -12.54 0.95 -16.49
CA LEU A 160 -11.17 0.55 -16.16
C LEU A 160 -10.47 1.55 -15.22
N ALA A 161 -10.85 2.83 -15.27
CA ALA A 161 -10.26 3.89 -14.45
C ALA A 161 -10.75 3.89 -12.99
N LEU A 162 -11.98 3.45 -12.75
CA LEU A 162 -12.65 3.62 -11.45
C LEU A 162 -11.89 2.96 -10.28
N PRO A 163 -11.37 1.72 -10.37
CA PRO A 163 -10.58 1.13 -9.29
C PRO A 163 -9.38 1.99 -8.89
N PHE A 164 -8.65 2.51 -9.89
CA PHE A 164 -7.46 3.32 -9.65
C PHE A 164 -7.78 4.68 -9.01
N TRP A 165 -8.88 5.33 -9.41
CA TRP A 165 -9.36 6.54 -8.74
C TRP A 165 -9.73 6.28 -7.28
N LEU A 166 -10.43 5.19 -6.99
CA LEU A 166 -10.80 4.81 -5.63
C LEU A 166 -9.56 4.56 -4.77
N PHE A 167 -8.59 3.79 -5.27
CA PHE A 167 -7.34 3.54 -4.56
C PHE A 167 -6.54 4.83 -4.35
N ALA A 168 -6.46 5.71 -5.35
CA ALA A 168 -5.77 7.00 -5.24
C ALA A 168 -6.36 7.88 -4.12
N VAL A 169 -7.69 7.97 -4.05
CA VAL A 169 -8.39 8.73 -2.99
C VAL A 169 -8.11 8.12 -1.62
N VAL A 170 -8.18 6.80 -1.48
CA VAL A 170 -7.90 6.14 -0.20
C VAL A 170 -6.45 6.37 0.24
N MET A 171 -5.49 6.32 -0.68
CA MET A 171 -4.09 6.63 -0.38
C MET A 171 -3.88 8.09 0.02
N ALA A 172 -4.60 9.05 -0.59
CA ALA A 172 -4.58 10.43 -0.15
C ALA A 172 -5.15 10.61 1.27
N VAL A 173 -6.26 9.93 1.58
CA VAL A 173 -6.83 9.91 2.94
C VAL A 173 -5.86 9.28 3.94
N GLN A 174 -5.16 8.21 3.56
CA GLN A 174 -4.15 7.57 4.39
C GLN A 174 -3.04 8.55 4.80
N VAL A 175 -2.60 9.44 3.91
CA VAL A 175 -1.58 10.45 4.24
C VAL A 175 -2.06 11.37 5.36
N VAL A 176 -3.29 11.87 5.26
CA VAL A 176 -3.90 12.72 6.30
C VAL A 176 -4.04 11.94 7.61
N VAL A 177 -4.47 10.67 7.53
CA VAL A 177 -4.68 9.84 8.71
C VAL A 177 -3.37 9.52 9.44
N VAL A 178 -2.34 9.16 8.70
CA VAL A 178 -1.02 8.90 9.26
C VAL A 178 -0.43 10.18 9.86
N TRP A 179 -0.55 11.31 9.17
CA TRP A 179 -0.07 12.59 9.69
C TRP A 179 -0.70 12.93 11.05
N ARG A 180 -2.02 12.77 11.18
CA ARG A 180 -2.78 13.24 12.35
C ARG A 180 -2.82 12.28 13.53
N TRP A 181 -2.86 10.96 13.30
CA TRP A 181 -3.11 9.97 14.35
C TRP A 181 -1.97 9.00 14.61
N PHE A 182 -1.13 8.69 13.62
CA PHE A 182 -0.08 7.69 13.80
C PHE A 182 1.11 8.29 14.59
N PRO A 183 1.50 7.69 15.72
CA PRO A 183 2.78 7.99 16.37
C PRO A 183 3.95 7.40 15.58
N GLU A 184 5.11 8.06 15.69
CA GLU A 184 6.38 7.49 15.24
C GLU A 184 6.91 6.50 16.29
N THR A 185 7.42 5.36 15.82
CA THR A 185 7.91 4.25 16.64
C THR A 185 9.43 4.07 16.55
N ARG A 186 10.09 4.71 15.57
CA ARG A 186 11.54 4.63 15.37
C ARG A 186 12.34 5.01 16.62
N GLY A 187 13.27 4.14 17.01
CA GLY A 187 14.23 4.39 18.09
C GLY A 187 13.61 4.44 19.48
N ARG A 188 12.36 3.98 19.63
CA ARG A 188 11.66 3.92 20.92
C ARG A 188 11.60 2.49 21.42
N SER A 189 11.70 2.31 22.74
CA SER A 189 11.37 1.03 23.36
C SER A 189 9.87 0.78 23.25
N LEU A 190 9.48 -0.49 23.29
CA LEU A 190 8.08 -0.90 23.19
C LEU A 190 7.25 -0.36 24.36
N GLU A 191 7.85 -0.30 25.55
CA GLU A 191 7.25 0.26 26.77
C GLU A 191 7.00 1.76 26.62
N ALA A 192 7.92 2.48 25.97
CA ALA A 192 7.75 3.90 25.70
C ALA A 192 6.61 4.17 24.69
N VAL A 193 6.42 3.30 23.70
CA VAL A 193 5.30 3.38 22.75
C VAL A 193 3.98 3.05 23.46
N GLU A 194 3.98 2.05 24.34
CA GLU A 194 2.82 1.70 25.17
C GLU A 194 2.40 2.85 26.11
N GLY A 195 3.36 3.50 26.76
CA GLY A 195 3.11 4.67 27.62
C GLY A 195 2.41 5.81 26.88
N ASP A 196 2.88 6.17 25.69
CA ASP A 196 2.25 7.22 24.88
C ASP A 196 0.85 6.84 24.40
N LEU A 197 0.64 5.57 24.02
CA LEU A 197 -0.64 5.09 23.51
C LEU A 197 -1.69 4.89 24.60
N SER A 198 -1.27 4.71 25.85
CA SER A 198 -2.16 4.63 27.03
C SER A 198 -2.52 6.00 27.60
N ALA A 199 -1.67 7.01 27.40
CA ALA A 199 -1.96 8.40 27.76
C ALA A 199 -2.94 9.12 26.81
N ARG A 200 -3.31 8.48 25.68
CA ARG A 200 -4.24 8.98 24.66
C ARG A 200 -5.58 8.25 24.69
#